data_AF-A0A357N184-F1
#
_entry.id   AF-A0A357N184-F1
#
_cell.length_a   1.000
_cell.length_b   1.000
_cell.length_c   1.000
_cell.angle_alpha   90.00
_cell.angle_beta   90.00
_cell.angle_gamma   90.00
#
_symmetry.space_group_name_H-M   'P 1'
#
loop_
_entity.id
_entity.type
_entity.pdbx_description
1 polymer ?
#
loop_
_entity_poly.entity_id
_entity_poly.type
_entity_poly.pdbx_seq_one_letter_code
_entity_poly.pdbx_strand_id
1 'polypeptide(L)'
;MKAGPAFSASALADQIHTLARTLRTYADAEPDRVQNALGVALPDDADGRRRGIRGTTGNGTYTWAVWKRSTSSAGNSVQLSLEQTDACLGFDALKAPLLAEGFEMYVPTFGDDDRITFYKPVESSLTLYVAVSVDRRDAPSCARTVMLELEPSDD
;
A
#
# COMPACT_ATOMS: atom_id res chain seq x y z
N MET A 1 -0.68 13.13 12.42
CA MET A 1 -0.80 13.30 10.95
C MET A 1 -1.70 14.48 10.65
N LYS A 2 -1.49 15.16 9.52
CA LYS A 2 -2.38 16.25 9.10
C LYS A 2 -3.61 15.70 8.38
N ALA A 3 -4.65 16.53 8.30
CA ALA A 3 -5.88 16.20 7.58
C ALA A 3 -5.61 16.04 6.07
N GLY A 4 -6.14 14.97 5.49
CA GLY A 4 -6.18 14.70 4.07
C GLY A 4 -7.58 14.92 3.47
N PRO A 5 -7.72 14.80 2.15
CA PRO A 5 -9.02 14.89 1.48
C PRO A 5 -9.95 13.73 1.86
N ALA A 6 -11.22 13.84 1.47
CA ALA A 6 -12.13 12.71 1.45
C ALA A 6 -11.95 11.93 0.15
N PHE A 7 -11.84 10.60 0.22
CA PHE A 7 -11.78 9.72 -0.93
C PHE A 7 -12.88 8.66 -0.88
N SER A 8 -13.31 8.15 -2.03
CA SER A 8 -14.07 6.90 -2.07
C SER A 8 -13.12 5.71 -1.91
N ALA A 9 -13.67 4.55 -1.54
CA ALA A 9 -12.90 3.30 -1.55
C ALA A 9 -12.31 2.98 -2.93
N SER A 10 -13.04 3.29 -4.01
CA SER A 10 -12.53 3.13 -5.38
C SER A 10 -11.34 4.04 -5.68
N ALA A 11 -11.38 5.31 -5.25
CA ALA A 11 -10.27 6.24 -5.44
C ALA A 11 -9.02 5.79 -4.67
N LEU A 12 -9.18 5.22 -3.47
CA LEU A 12 -8.08 4.63 -2.72
C LEU A 12 -7.49 3.40 -3.42
N ALA A 13 -8.32 2.55 -4.04
CA ALA A 13 -7.86 1.44 -4.86
C ALA A 13 -7.09 1.93 -6.10
N ASP A 14 -7.60 2.95 -6.79
CA ASP A 14 -6.93 3.57 -7.94
C ASP A 14 -5.57 4.18 -7.57
N GLN A 15 -5.46 4.75 -6.38
CA GLN A 15 -4.18 5.23 -5.82
C GLN A 15 -3.19 4.09 -5.58
N ILE A 16 -3.64 2.95 -5.03
CA ILE A 16 -2.78 1.76 -4.88
C ILE A 16 -2.27 1.30 -6.24
N HIS A 17 -3.14 1.21 -7.25
CA HIS A 17 -2.73 0.82 -8.61
C HIS A 17 -1.77 1.82 -9.24
N THR A 18 -1.99 3.11 -9.00
CA THR A 18 -1.07 4.16 -9.47
C THR A 18 0.31 3.99 -8.85
N LEU A 19 0.40 3.71 -7.55
CA LEU A 19 1.67 3.40 -6.90
C LEU A 19 2.28 2.10 -7.42
N ALA A 20 1.49 1.03 -7.59
CA ALA A 20 1.97 -0.26 -8.10
C ALA A 20 2.62 -0.16 -9.50
N ARG A 21 2.15 0.78 -10.34
CA ARG A 21 2.78 1.12 -11.63
C ARG A 21 4.00 2.03 -11.52
N THR A 22 4.03 2.90 -10.52
CA THR A 22 5.03 3.96 -10.39
C THR A 22 6.30 3.49 -9.67
N LEU A 23 6.15 2.62 -8.65
CA LEU A 23 7.26 2.20 -7.80
C LEU A 23 8.12 1.16 -8.52
N ARG A 24 9.27 1.58 -9.05
CA ARG A 24 10.20 0.69 -9.78
C ARG A 24 11.61 0.67 -9.20
N THR A 25 11.98 1.70 -8.45
CA THR A 25 13.26 1.85 -7.76
C THR A 25 13.06 2.39 -6.34
N TYR A 26 14.02 2.23 -5.44
CA TYR A 26 13.93 2.78 -4.07
C TYR A 26 13.65 4.29 -4.04
N ALA A 27 14.13 5.03 -5.04
CA ALA A 27 13.90 6.46 -5.17
C ALA A 27 12.41 6.79 -5.43
N ASP A 28 11.69 5.93 -6.14
CA ASP A 28 10.25 6.13 -6.41
C ASP A 28 9.41 6.03 -5.14
N ALA A 29 9.90 5.32 -4.12
CA ALA A 29 9.27 5.23 -2.80
C ALA A 29 9.63 6.40 -1.88
N GLU A 30 10.44 7.38 -2.31
CA GLU A 30 10.69 8.58 -1.51
C GLU A 30 9.40 9.38 -1.27
N PRO A 31 9.23 10.00 -0.10
CA PRO A 31 7.98 10.68 0.25
C PRO A 31 7.47 11.69 -0.78
N ASP A 32 8.36 12.46 -1.41
CA ASP A 32 7.96 13.45 -2.42
C ASP A 32 7.49 12.80 -3.72
N ARG A 33 8.08 11.65 -4.11
CA ARG A 33 7.66 10.88 -5.28
C ARG A 33 6.30 10.23 -5.05
N VAL A 34 6.10 9.64 -3.87
CA VAL A 34 4.83 9.04 -3.46
C VAL A 34 3.72 10.09 -3.38
N GLN A 35 4.00 11.27 -2.80
CA GLN A 35 3.06 12.40 -2.77
C GLN A 35 2.61 12.79 -4.19
N ASN A 36 3.55 12.87 -5.14
CA ASN A 36 3.23 13.21 -6.53
C ASN A 36 2.38 12.12 -7.19
N ALA A 37 2.69 10.84 -6.96
CA ALA A 37 1.93 9.72 -7.49
C ALA A 37 0.50 9.65 -6.92
N LEU A 38 0.33 9.96 -5.63
CA LEU A 38 -0.98 9.99 -4.98
C LEU A 38 -1.80 11.25 -5.30
N GLY A 39 -1.14 12.32 -5.76
CA GLY A 39 -1.77 13.62 -5.98
C GLY A 39 -2.20 14.33 -4.68
N VAL A 40 -1.59 13.99 -3.54
CA VAL A 40 -1.92 14.56 -2.23
C VAL A 40 -0.66 14.88 -1.44
N ALA A 41 -0.66 16.02 -0.75
CA ALA A 41 0.46 16.39 0.11
C ALA A 41 0.64 15.37 1.24
N LEU A 42 1.86 14.90 1.47
CA LEU A 42 2.23 14.02 2.59
C LEU A 42 3.14 14.82 3.53
N PRO A 43 2.61 15.58 4.49
CA PRO A 43 3.42 16.32 5.45
C PRO A 43 4.07 15.39 6.47
N ASP A 44 5.15 15.86 7.10
CA ASP A 44 5.76 15.18 8.24
C ASP A 44 4.77 15.02 9.41
N ASP A 45 4.90 13.90 10.11
CA ASP A 45 4.31 13.71 11.42
C ASP A 45 5.07 14.51 12.49
N ALA A 46 4.55 14.48 13.72
CA ALA A 46 5.09 15.30 14.81
C ALA A 46 6.57 15.00 15.12
N ASP A 47 7.00 13.77 14.86
CA ASP A 47 8.34 13.29 15.19
C ASP A 47 9.30 13.34 13.98
N GLY A 48 8.82 13.76 12.80
CA GLY A 48 9.61 13.81 11.56
C GLY A 48 10.05 12.44 11.04
N ARG A 49 9.44 11.35 11.52
CA ARG A 49 9.82 9.97 11.17
C ARG A 49 9.00 9.40 10.03
N ARG A 50 7.81 9.94 9.81
CA ARG A 50 6.83 9.45 8.84
C ARG A 50 6.16 10.62 8.15
N ARG A 51 5.94 10.52 6.84
CA ARG A 51 5.14 11.48 6.08
C ARG A 51 3.80 10.88 5.74
N GLY A 52 2.71 11.61 5.99
CA GLY A 52 1.38 11.00 5.85
C GLY A 52 0.20 11.92 6.15
N ILE A 53 -0.96 11.45 5.74
CA ILE A 53 -2.24 12.12 5.92
C ILE A 53 -3.27 11.17 6.50
N ARG A 54 -4.27 11.76 7.16
CA ARG A 54 -5.46 11.08 7.64
C ARG A 54 -6.69 11.75 7.03
N GLY A 55 -7.48 11.00 6.28
CA GLY A 55 -8.69 11.50 5.61
C GLY A 55 -9.88 10.57 5.83
N THR A 56 -11.02 10.86 5.20
CA THR A 56 -12.25 10.08 5.36
C THR A 56 -12.55 9.27 4.10
N THR A 57 -13.13 8.08 4.27
CA THR A 57 -13.64 7.24 3.17
C THR A 57 -14.94 6.56 3.56
N GLY A 58 -16.04 6.90 2.87
CA GLY A 58 -17.37 6.44 3.26
C GLY A 58 -17.69 6.79 4.71
N ASN A 59 -17.95 5.76 5.54
CA ASN A 59 -18.17 5.88 6.98
C ASN A 59 -16.88 5.75 7.82
N GLY A 60 -15.73 5.57 7.18
CA GLY A 60 -14.46 5.33 7.82
C GLY A 60 -13.43 6.45 7.62
N THR A 61 -12.25 6.21 8.16
CA THR A 61 -11.05 7.01 8.10
C THR A 61 -9.97 6.17 7.45
N TYR A 62 -9.23 6.77 6.54
CA TYR A 62 -8.03 6.19 5.98
C TYR A 62 -6.81 6.97 6.44
N THR A 63 -5.68 6.27 6.49
CA THR A 63 -4.37 6.85 6.70
C THR A 63 -3.44 6.40 5.58
N TRP A 64 -2.88 7.35 4.84
CA TRP A 64 -1.73 7.11 3.97
C TRP A 64 -0.46 7.50 4.70
N ALA A 65 0.60 6.71 4.52
CA ALA A 65 1.92 7.20 4.86
C ALA A 65 3.11 6.48 4.24
N VAL A 66 4.25 7.14 4.39
CA VAL A 66 5.56 6.74 3.90
C VAL A 66 6.58 6.87 5.02
N TRP A 67 7.38 5.81 5.25
CA TRP A 67 8.46 5.81 6.24
C TRP A 67 9.48 4.73 5.93
N LYS A 68 10.66 4.81 6.57
CA LYS A 68 11.61 3.68 6.60
C LYS A 68 11.33 2.78 7.79
N ARG A 69 11.24 1.46 7.58
CA ARG A 69 11.07 0.48 8.69
C ARG A 69 12.18 0.56 9.72
N SER A 70 13.41 0.80 9.26
CA SER A 70 14.58 1.05 10.10
C SER A 70 15.53 2.02 9.42
N THR A 71 16.52 2.52 10.17
CA THR A 71 17.59 3.37 9.60
C THR A 71 18.44 2.64 8.55
N SER A 72 18.44 1.30 8.56
CA SER A 72 19.17 0.47 7.60
C SER A 72 18.34 0.05 6.38
N SER A 73 17.03 0.34 6.34
CA SER A 73 16.19 0.02 5.17
C SER A 73 16.65 0.81 3.95
N ALA A 74 16.85 0.10 2.83
CA ALA A 74 17.23 0.70 1.57
C ALA A 74 16.10 1.60 1.02
N GLY A 75 14.86 1.07 1.00
CA GLY A 75 13.66 1.79 0.58
C GLY A 75 12.80 2.32 1.72
N ASN A 76 11.80 3.12 1.35
CA ASN A 76 10.66 3.43 2.22
C ASN A 76 9.53 2.43 1.97
N SER A 77 8.76 2.15 3.01
CA SER A 77 7.46 1.48 2.93
C SER A 77 6.36 2.52 2.70
N VAL A 78 5.40 2.19 1.86
CA VAL A 78 4.19 2.98 1.64
C VAL A 78 2.99 2.18 2.12
N GLN A 79 2.15 2.75 2.99
CA GLN A 79 1.00 2.03 3.55
C GLN A 79 -0.26 2.85 3.53
N LEU A 80 -1.34 2.21 3.09
CA LEU A 80 -2.71 2.62 3.34
C LEU A 80 -3.28 1.76 4.46
N SER A 81 -3.96 2.38 5.43
CA SER A 81 -4.74 1.69 6.46
C SER A 81 -6.11 2.30 6.61
N LEU A 82 -7.13 1.45 6.76
CA LEU A 82 -8.47 1.82 7.19
C LEU A 82 -8.60 1.58 8.70
N GLU A 83 -9.04 2.60 9.44
CA GLU A 83 -9.00 2.55 10.91
C GLU A 83 -10.21 1.84 11.54
N GLN A 84 -11.40 1.97 10.94
CA GLN A 84 -12.61 1.35 11.44
C GLN A 84 -12.70 -0.09 10.93
N THR A 85 -13.18 -0.98 11.80
CA THR A 85 -13.30 -2.41 11.46
C THR A 85 -14.33 -2.69 10.37
N ASP A 86 -15.33 -1.86 10.21
CA ASP A 86 -16.33 -1.98 9.14
C ASP A 86 -15.92 -1.26 7.84
N ALA A 87 -14.85 -0.44 7.87
CA ALA A 87 -14.32 0.19 6.67
C ALA A 87 -13.58 -0.84 5.80
N CYS A 88 -13.79 -0.74 4.48
CA CYS A 88 -13.39 -1.78 3.56
C CYS A 88 -12.95 -1.27 2.19
N LEU A 89 -11.82 -1.77 1.68
CA LEU A 89 -11.54 -1.79 0.24
C LEU A 89 -11.96 -3.14 -0.30
N GLY A 90 -12.80 -3.16 -1.34
CA GLY A 90 -13.18 -4.42 -1.98
C GLY A 90 -11.94 -5.15 -2.49
N PHE A 91 -11.71 -6.38 -2.04
CA PHE A 91 -10.49 -7.10 -2.38
C PHE A 91 -10.34 -7.33 -3.89
N ASP A 92 -11.42 -7.63 -4.60
CA ASP A 92 -11.40 -7.79 -6.05
C ASP A 92 -11.02 -6.52 -6.81
N ALA A 93 -11.35 -5.34 -6.26
CA ALA A 93 -10.95 -4.06 -6.83
C ALA A 93 -9.44 -3.82 -6.72
N LEU A 94 -8.75 -4.50 -5.80
CA LEU A 94 -7.29 -4.54 -5.70
C LEU A 94 -6.72 -5.68 -6.55
N LYS A 95 -7.26 -6.88 -6.41
CA LYS A 95 -6.73 -8.09 -7.04
C LYS A 95 -6.74 -8.02 -8.56
N ALA A 96 -7.88 -7.71 -9.18
CA ALA A 96 -8.03 -7.87 -10.62
C ALA A 96 -7.08 -6.97 -11.43
N PRO A 97 -6.92 -5.67 -11.10
CA PRO A 97 -5.95 -4.83 -11.81
C PRO A 97 -4.50 -5.22 -11.55
N LEU A 98 -4.13 -5.62 -10.32
CA LEU A 98 -2.77 -6.09 -10.03
C LEU A 98 -2.41 -7.33 -10.87
N LEU A 99 -3.31 -8.32 -10.96
CA LEU A 99 -3.09 -9.49 -11.80
C LEU A 99 -2.99 -9.12 -13.29
N ALA A 100 -3.83 -8.20 -13.77
CA ALA A 100 -3.77 -7.71 -15.14
C ALA A 100 -2.46 -6.96 -15.47
N GLU A 101 -1.84 -6.36 -14.46
CA GLU A 101 -0.52 -5.72 -14.56
C GLU A 101 0.67 -6.69 -14.41
N GLY A 102 0.39 -8.00 -14.35
CA GLY A 102 1.41 -9.05 -14.32
C GLY A 102 1.98 -9.32 -12.93
N PHE A 103 1.31 -8.91 -11.86
CA PHE A 103 1.69 -9.36 -10.53
C PHE A 103 1.28 -10.83 -10.34
N GLU A 104 2.17 -11.59 -9.72
CA GLU A 104 1.84 -12.90 -9.15
C GLU A 104 1.19 -12.70 -7.79
N MET A 105 0.34 -13.64 -7.37
CA MET A 105 -0.35 -13.60 -6.09
C MET A 105 0.04 -14.81 -5.25
N TYR A 106 0.54 -14.54 -4.05
CA TYR A 106 0.86 -15.54 -3.04
C TYR A 106 -0.13 -15.44 -1.87
N VAL A 107 -0.75 -16.59 -1.55
CA VAL A 107 -1.58 -16.77 -0.37
C VAL A 107 -0.80 -17.67 0.60
N PRO A 108 -0.49 -17.22 1.82
CA PRO A 108 0.19 -18.04 2.83
C PRO A 108 -0.55 -19.35 3.07
N THR A 109 0.20 -20.45 3.15
CA THR A 109 -0.36 -21.81 3.24
C THR A 109 -0.80 -22.20 4.65
N PHE A 110 -0.23 -21.61 5.71
CA PHE A 110 -0.52 -21.96 7.10
C PHE A 110 -0.44 -20.75 8.03
N GLY A 111 -1.23 -20.78 9.11
CA GLY A 111 -1.18 -19.82 10.22
C GLY A 111 -2.29 -18.76 10.19
N ASP A 112 -2.26 -17.90 11.19
CA ASP A 112 -3.18 -16.76 11.38
C ASP A 112 -2.77 -15.53 10.55
N ASP A 113 -1.88 -15.70 9.57
CA ASP A 113 -1.48 -14.61 8.67
C ASP A 113 -2.60 -14.33 7.65
N ASP A 114 -3.21 -13.16 7.80
CA ASP A 114 -4.29 -12.67 6.95
C ASP A 114 -3.77 -11.87 5.74
N ARG A 115 -2.46 -11.89 5.47
CA ARG A 115 -1.85 -11.12 4.39
C ARG A 115 -1.72 -11.90 3.10
N ILE A 116 -2.44 -11.47 2.07
CA ILE A 116 -2.20 -11.90 0.69
C ILE A 116 -1.18 -10.96 0.07
N THR A 117 -0.14 -11.51 -0.55
CA THR A 117 0.93 -10.71 -1.16
C THR A 117 0.86 -10.81 -2.68
N PHE A 118 0.86 -9.67 -3.35
CA PHE A 118 1.09 -9.59 -4.78
C PHE A 118 2.53 -9.16 -5.02
N TYR A 119 3.23 -9.74 -5.98
CA TYR A 119 4.61 -9.35 -6.27
C TYR A 119 4.92 -9.38 -7.75
N LYS A 120 5.85 -8.52 -8.17
CA LYS A 120 6.34 -8.44 -9.55
C LYS A 120 7.77 -7.91 -9.58
N PRO A 121 8.69 -8.53 -10.35
CA PRO A 121 9.99 -7.93 -10.62
C PRO A 121 9.84 -6.55 -11.28
N VAL A 122 10.66 -5.60 -10.85
CA VAL A 122 10.73 -4.24 -11.39
C VAL A 122 12.18 -3.90 -11.73
N GLU A 123 12.53 -2.62 -11.81
CA GLU A 123 13.87 -2.20 -12.23
C GLU A 123 14.92 -2.49 -11.15
N SER A 124 16.20 -2.42 -11.52
CA SER A 124 17.33 -2.48 -10.57
C SER A 124 17.41 -3.76 -9.73
N SER A 125 16.97 -4.90 -10.27
CA SER A 125 16.93 -6.19 -9.55
C SER A 125 16.12 -6.12 -8.25
N LEU A 126 15.03 -5.35 -8.28
CA LEU A 126 14.08 -5.24 -7.19
C LEU A 126 12.79 -5.97 -7.54
N THR A 127 12.09 -6.40 -6.51
CA THR A 127 10.71 -6.88 -6.60
C THR A 127 9.81 -5.91 -5.83
N LEU A 128 8.71 -5.48 -6.44
CA LEU A 128 7.66 -4.74 -5.74
C LEU A 128 6.69 -5.73 -5.12
N TYR A 129 6.54 -5.66 -3.80
CA TYR A 129 5.57 -6.41 -3.02
C TYR A 129 4.42 -5.50 -2.62
N VAL A 130 3.19 -5.95 -2.84
CA VAL A 130 1.95 -5.34 -2.37
C VAL A 130 1.29 -6.33 -1.40
N ALA A 131 1.50 -6.13 -0.10
CA ALA A 131 0.92 -6.96 0.94
C ALA A 131 -0.43 -6.40 1.39
N VAL A 132 -1.46 -7.23 1.36
CA VAL A 132 -2.85 -6.85 1.63
C VAL A 132 -3.39 -7.68 2.79
N SER A 133 -3.65 -7.06 3.95
CA SER A 133 -4.38 -7.71 5.04
C SER A 133 -5.87 -7.76 4.73
N VAL A 134 -6.44 -8.97 4.77
CA VAL A 134 -7.83 -9.26 4.41
C VAL A 134 -8.69 -9.72 5.58
N ASP A 135 -10.01 -9.63 5.45
CA ASP A 135 -10.97 -10.16 6.43
C ASP A 135 -10.87 -11.68 6.62
N ARG A 136 -10.71 -12.41 5.52
CA ARG A 136 -10.68 -13.87 5.49
C ARG A 136 -9.69 -14.34 4.44
N ARG A 137 -8.61 -15.01 4.87
CA ARG A 137 -7.55 -15.50 3.98
C ARG A 137 -8.08 -16.34 2.82
N ASP A 138 -8.96 -17.30 3.09
CA ASP A 138 -9.39 -18.30 2.09
C ASP A 138 -10.53 -17.79 1.18
N ALA A 139 -11.20 -16.71 1.58
CA ALA A 139 -12.31 -16.10 0.84
C ALA A 139 -12.35 -14.57 1.07
N PRO A 140 -11.30 -13.85 0.63
CA PRO A 140 -11.12 -12.44 0.94
C PRO A 140 -12.20 -11.62 0.23
N SER A 141 -12.90 -10.79 0.99
CA SER A 141 -13.85 -9.83 0.46
C SER A 141 -13.41 -8.39 0.74
N CYS A 142 -12.64 -8.21 1.81
CA CYS A 142 -12.32 -6.92 2.36
C CYS A 142 -10.83 -6.77 2.65
N ALA A 143 -10.23 -5.70 2.17
CA ALA A 143 -8.87 -5.29 2.50
C ALA A 143 -8.90 -4.06 3.42
N ARG A 144 -8.09 -4.09 4.48
CA ARG A 144 -7.99 -2.98 5.46
C ARG A 144 -6.64 -2.29 5.46
N THR A 145 -5.57 -3.05 5.24
CA THR A 145 -4.22 -2.50 5.15
C THR A 145 -3.59 -2.98 3.86
N VAL A 146 -2.97 -2.06 3.13
CA VAL A 146 -2.20 -2.33 1.92
C VAL A 146 -0.84 -1.70 2.09
N MET A 147 0.21 -2.50 2.01
CA MET A 147 1.60 -2.08 2.16
C MET A 147 2.36 -2.37 0.87
N LEU A 148 3.04 -1.36 0.32
CA LEU A 148 3.83 -1.44 -0.91
C LEU A 148 5.31 -1.23 -0.59
N GLU A 149 6.14 -2.17 -1.02
CA GLU A 149 7.56 -2.23 -0.65
C GLU A 149 8.41 -2.79 -1.76
N LEU A 150 9.57 -2.17 -1.95
CA LEU A 150 10.61 -2.67 -2.82
C LEU A 150 11.63 -3.39 -1.96
N GLU A 151 12.00 -4.59 -2.37
CA GLU A 151 13.09 -5.38 -1.77
C GLU A 151 13.96 -5.95 -2.89
N PRO A 152 15.21 -6.34 -2.62
CA PRO A 152 16.02 -7.07 -3.61
C PRO A 152 15.26 -8.31 -4.09
N SER A 153 15.33 -8.59 -5.38
CA SER A 153 14.81 -9.86 -5.90
C SER A 153 15.61 -11.03 -5.31
N ASP A 154 14.92 -12.07 -4.86
CA ASP A 154 15.54 -13.31 -4.37
C ASP A 154 16.03 -14.24 -5.51
N ASP A 155 16.01 -13.77 -6.77
CA ASP A 155 16.41 -14.50 -7.98
C ASP A 155 17.92 -14.50 -8.26
#